data_AF-A0A382RWM2-F1
#
_entry.id   AF-A0A382RWM2-F1
#
_cell.length_a   1.000
_cell.length_b   1.000
_cell.length_c   1.000
_cell.angle_alpha   90.00
_cell.angle_beta   90.00
_cell.angle_gamma   90.00
#
_symmetry.space_group_name_H-M   'P 1'
#
loop_
_entity.id
_entity.type
_entity.pdbx_description
1 polymer ?
#
loop_
_entity_poly.entity_id
_entity_poly.type
_entity_poly.pdbx_seq_one_letter_code
_entity_poly.pdbx_strand_id
1 'polypeptide(L)'
;MVWVAATLVFFLPRIAPGDPIEQKVLQMQTLSGNEMGDVNEIIESYQRKFGLDKPIGQQYINYLGNLARGDLGYSLARYPSRVSDEIMRAAPWTIVLIGTATLIAATIGSALGALIAWRRSPALLRLLLPVFMSTAAIPYFLLG
;
A
#
# COMPACT_ATOMS: atom_id res chain seq x y z
N MET A 1 4.23 2.41 -18.31
CA MET A 1 3.57 2.57 -17.01
C MET A 1 4.42 2.06 -15.84
N VAL A 2 4.86 0.79 -15.84
CA VAL A 2 5.64 0.19 -14.73
C VAL A 2 6.92 0.97 -14.39
N TRP A 3 7.71 1.38 -15.40
CA TRP A 3 8.93 2.16 -15.17
C TRP A 3 8.67 3.53 -14.52
N VAL A 4 7.61 4.24 -14.93
CA VAL A 4 7.21 5.52 -14.35
C VAL A 4 6.81 5.32 -12.88
N ALA A 5 6.02 4.28 -12.59
CA ALA A 5 5.63 3.93 -11.23
C ALA A 5 6.85 3.59 -10.35
N ALA A 6 7.77 2.76 -10.84
CA ALA A 6 9.00 2.41 -10.13
C ALA A 6 9.86 3.65 -9.83
N THR A 7 9.93 4.58 -10.79
CA THR A 7 10.66 5.85 -10.63
C THR A 7 10.00 6.74 -9.58
N LEU A 8 8.67 6.86 -9.59
CA LEU A 8 7.94 7.60 -8.56
C LEU A 8 8.13 6.98 -7.18
N VAL A 9 8.04 5.66 -7.05
CA VAL A 9 8.26 4.94 -5.78
C VAL A 9 9.69 5.15 -5.26
N PHE A 10 10.68 5.27 -6.15
CA PHE A 10 12.05 5.57 -5.76
C PHE A 10 12.21 7.01 -5.26
N PHE A 11 11.63 8.00 -5.93
CA PHE A 11 11.83 9.41 -5.60
C PHE A 11 10.90 9.94 -4.52
N LEU A 12 9.66 9.45 -4.40
CA LEU A 12 8.66 9.94 -3.45
C LEU A 12 9.16 9.98 -2.00
N PRO A 13 9.79 8.92 -1.45
CA PRO A 13 10.32 8.96 -0.10
C PRO A 13 11.52 9.92 0.07
N ARG A 14 12.25 10.21 -1.02
CA ARG A 14 13.46 11.05 -1.01
C ARG A 14 13.16 12.54 -1.12
N ILE A 15 11.99 12.89 -1.65
CA ILE A 15 11.51 14.28 -1.74
C ILE A 15 10.61 14.65 -0.56
N ALA A 16 10.09 13.66 0.18
CA ALA A 16 9.29 13.90 1.36
C ALA A 16 10.15 14.61 2.43
N PRO A 17 9.60 15.63 3.13
CA PRO A 17 10.33 16.32 4.18
C PRO A 17 10.56 15.39 5.39
N GLY A 18 11.83 15.29 5.82
CA GLY A 18 12.30 14.42 6.90
C GLY A 18 13.06 13.21 6.37
N ASP A 19 14.23 12.91 6.94
CA ASP A 19 14.95 11.67 6.60
C ASP A 19 14.16 10.48 7.18
N PRO A 20 13.65 9.56 6.33
CA PRO A 20 12.87 8.41 6.81
C PRO A 20 13.68 7.51 7.75
N ILE A 21 15.02 7.54 7.66
CA ILE A 21 15.90 6.84 8.60
C ILE A 21 15.92 7.58 9.95
N GLU A 22 16.03 8.90 9.94
CA GLU A 22 16.02 9.74 11.15
C GLU A 22 14.69 9.64 11.90
N GLN A 23 13.56 9.70 11.19
CA GLN A 23 12.24 9.49 11.80
C GLN A 23 12.09 8.09 12.40
N LYS A 24 12.69 7.08 11.75
CA LYS A 24 12.69 5.71 12.27
C LYS A 24 13.57 5.55 13.50
N VAL A 25 14.73 6.20 13.52
CA VAL A 25 15.59 6.30 14.70
C VAL A 25 14.86 6.96 15.86
N LEU A 26 14.17 8.09 15.61
CA LEU A 26 13.36 8.77 16.63
C LEU A 26 12.20 7.90 17.13
N GLN A 27 11.53 7.16 16.24
CA GLN A 27 10.49 6.19 16.62
C GLN A 27 11.07 5.00 17.42
N MET A 28 12.27 4.54 17.08
CA MET A 28 12.96 3.47 17.77
C MET A 28 13.43 3.90 19.16
N GLN A 29 13.95 5.11 19.31
CA GLN A 29 14.30 5.72 20.60
C GLN A 29 13.09 5.84 21.55
N THR A 30 11.90 6.15 21.01
CA THR A 30 10.68 6.28 21.83
C THR A 30 10.10 4.92 22.25
N LEU A 31 10.32 3.85 21.48
CA LEU A 31 9.82 2.50 21.78
C LEU A 31 10.77 1.67 22.65
N SER A 32 12.08 1.90 22.56
CA SER A 32 13.10 1.03 23.17
C SER A 32 13.76 1.58 24.44
N GLY A 33 13.38 2.77 24.92
CA GLY A 33 13.77 3.32 26.23
C GLY A 33 15.22 3.06 26.66
N ASN A 34 16.14 3.97 26.35
CA ASN A 34 17.56 3.97 26.75
C ASN A 34 18.41 2.72 26.44
N GLU A 35 17.85 1.61 25.96
CA GLU A 35 18.56 0.39 25.59
C GLU A 35 18.77 0.28 24.08
N MET A 36 19.28 1.35 23.46
CA MET A 36 19.79 1.28 22.10
C MET A 36 21.29 1.54 22.12
N GLY A 37 22.05 0.46 21.99
CA GLY A 37 23.42 0.52 21.51
C GLY A 37 23.46 1.38 20.24
N ASP A 38 24.42 2.31 20.26
CA ASP A 38 24.75 3.35 19.28
C ASP A 38 23.77 3.48 18.09
N VAL A 39 22.83 4.40 18.23
CA VAL A 39 21.92 4.83 17.16
C VAL A 39 22.66 5.11 15.83
N ASN A 40 23.91 5.54 15.91
CA ASN A 40 24.78 5.75 14.76
C ASN A 40 25.14 4.46 14.01
N GLU A 41 25.35 3.33 14.71
CA GLU A 41 25.61 2.04 14.07
C GLU A 41 24.38 1.54 13.29
N ILE A 42 23.18 1.81 13.83
CA ILE A 42 21.93 1.48 13.14
C ILE A 42 21.84 2.31 11.85
N ILE A 43 22.02 3.64 11.92
CA ILE A 43 22.00 4.53 10.75
C ILE A 43 23.03 4.10 9.71
N GLU A 44 24.26 3.81 10.13
CA GLU A 44 25.35 3.44 9.22
C GLU A 44 25.12 2.06 8.58
N SER A 45 24.54 1.12 9.33
CA SER A 45 24.14 -0.18 8.78
C SER A 45 23.01 -0.04 7.75
N TYR A 46 22.08 0.89 7.96
CA TYR A 46 21.02 1.23 7.01
C TYR A 46 21.59 1.91 5.77
N GLN A 47 22.46 2.90 5.94
CA GLN A 47 23.11 3.60 4.81
C GLN A 47 23.84 2.60 3.91
N ARG A 48 24.61 1.68 4.48
CA ARG A 48 25.29 0.61 3.74
C ARG A 48 24.32 -0.37 3.07
N LYS A 49 23.26 -0.80 3.77
CA LYS A 49 22.28 -1.77 3.23
C LYS A 49 21.39 -1.19 2.14
N PHE A 50 21.00 0.07 2.25
CA PHE A 50 20.19 0.79 1.25
C PHE A 50 21.05 1.45 0.17
N GLY A 51 22.38 1.35 0.26
CA GLY A 51 23.31 1.91 -0.71
C GLY A 51 23.27 3.45 -0.77
N LEU A 52 22.86 4.09 0.34
CA LEU A 52 22.70 5.55 0.42
C LEU A 52 24.04 6.28 0.41
N ASP A 53 25.14 5.54 0.61
CA ASP A 53 26.53 5.97 0.44
C ASP A 53 26.92 6.24 -1.02
N LYS A 54 26.13 5.76 -2.00
CA LYS A 54 26.44 5.86 -3.44
C LYS A 54 25.75 7.05 -4.10
N PRO A 55 26.28 7.56 -5.23
CA PRO A 55 25.59 8.58 -6.03
C PRO A 55 24.18 8.13 -6.44
N ILE A 56 23.24 9.08 -6.49
CA ILE A 56 21.81 8.77 -6.69
C ILE A 56 21.53 7.99 -7.99
N GLY A 57 22.31 8.23 -9.05
CA GLY A 57 22.22 7.46 -10.29
C GLY A 57 22.54 5.98 -10.10
N GLN A 58 23.57 5.66 -9.31
CA GLN A 58 23.94 4.28 -9.01
C GLN A 58 22.89 3.62 -8.11
N GLN A 59 22.33 4.36 -7.14
CA GLN A 59 21.22 3.86 -6.31
C GLN A 59 20.01 3.46 -7.16
N TYR A 60 19.66 4.30 -8.14
CA TYR A 60 18.53 4.04 -9.02
C TYR A 60 18.76 2.84 -9.93
N ILE A 61 19.96 2.70 -10.53
CA ILE A 61 20.31 1.53 -11.36
C ILE A 61 20.28 0.25 -10.52
N ASN A 62 20.86 0.26 -9.32
CA ASN A 62 20.85 -0.90 -8.42
C ASN A 62 19.41 -1.26 -8.02
N TYR A 63 18.58 -0.26 -7.70
CA TYR A 63 17.16 -0.44 -7.38
C TYR A 63 16.41 -1.12 -8.54
N LEU A 64 16.57 -0.62 -9.77
CA LEU A 64 15.95 -1.23 -10.94
C LEU A 64 16.45 -2.67 -11.18
N GLY A 65 17.75 -2.91 -10.99
CA GLY A 65 18.35 -4.23 -11.11
C GLY A 65 17.81 -5.23 -10.09
N ASN A 66 17.62 -4.81 -8.84
CA ASN A 66 17.03 -5.64 -7.79
C ASN A 66 15.53 -5.88 -8.06
N LEU A 67 14.79 -4.83 -8.44
CA LEU A 67 13.39 -4.92 -8.79
C LEU A 67 13.15 -5.89 -9.95
N ALA A 68 14.00 -5.87 -10.98
CA ALA A 68 13.93 -6.79 -12.10
C ALA A 68 14.17 -8.27 -11.71
N ARG A 69 14.87 -8.51 -10.59
CA ARG A 69 15.08 -9.85 -10.01
C ARG A 69 14.01 -10.23 -8.99
N GLY A 70 13.02 -9.36 -8.76
CA GLY A 70 11.99 -9.54 -7.74
C GLY A 70 12.49 -9.27 -6.31
N ASP A 71 13.68 -8.71 -6.15
CA ASP A 71 14.20 -8.29 -4.85
C ASP A 71 13.72 -6.87 -4.53
N LEU A 72 12.73 -6.79 -3.66
CA LEU A 72 12.15 -5.53 -3.18
C LEU A 72 12.94 -4.94 -2.00
N GLY A 73 13.93 -5.65 -1.48
CA GLY A 73 14.74 -5.24 -0.33
C GLY A 73 13.98 -5.26 1.00
N TYR A 74 14.41 -4.40 1.91
CA TYR A 74 13.90 -4.30 3.27
C TYR A 74 12.79 -3.26 3.41
N SER A 75 11.84 -3.55 4.30
CA SER A 75 10.78 -2.62 4.66
C SER A 75 11.36 -1.49 5.52
N LEU A 76 11.32 -0.25 5.02
CA LEU A 76 11.67 0.92 5.85
C LEU A 76 10.74 1.06 7.05
N ALA A 77 9.47 0.64 6.90
CA ALA A 77 8.47 0.74 7.96
C ALA A 77 8.59 -0.35 9.04
N ARG A 78 9.11 -1.53 8.70
CA ARG A 78 9.13 -2.73 9.58
C ARG A 78 10.48 -3.45 9.55
N TYR A 79 11.58 -2.71 9.47
CA TYR A 79 12.91 -3.30 9.51
C TYR A 79 13.11 -4.13 10.79
N PRO A 80 13.80 -5.30 10.73
CA PRO A 80 14.54 -5.86 9.60
C PRO A 80 13.72 -6.75 8.64
N SER A 81 12.39 -6.65 8.58
CA SER A 81 11.59 -7.49 7.68
C SER A 81 11.81 -7.14 6.20
N ARG A 82 11.75 -8.16 5.32
CA ARG A 82 11.78 -7.97 3.87
C ARG A 82 10.41 -7.56 3.37
N VAL A 83 10.38 -6.72 2.32
CA VAL A 83 9.12 -6.25 1.72
C VAL A 83 8.31 -7.43 1.17
N SER A 84 8.96 -8.43 0.57
CA SER A 84 8.33 -9.66 0.08
C SER A 84 7.52 -10.36 1.18
N ASP A 85 8.09 -10.46 2.38
CA ASP A 85 7.51 -11.23 3.48
C ASP A 85 6.28 -10.50 4.05
N GLU A 86 6.36 -9.17 4.14
CA GLU A 86 5.22 -8.32 4.52
C GLU A 86 4.07 -8.45 3.51
N ILE A 87 4.38 -8.42 2.21
CA ILE A 87 3.38 -8.62 1.15
C ILE A 87 2.77 -10.00 1.26
N MET A 88 3.58 -11.05 1.40
CA MET A 88 3.09 -12.42 1.53
C MET A 88 2.26 -12.64 2.79
N ARG A 89 2.54 -11.92 3.88
CA ARG A 89 1.73 -11.98 5.10
C ARG A 89 0.36 -11.32 4.91
N ALA A 90 0.31 -10.20 4.19
CA ALA A 90 -0.92 -9.45 3.97
C ALA A 90 -1.78 -10.01 2.83
N ALA A 91 -1.15 -10.55 1.79
CA ALA A 91 -1.81 -10.96 0.55
C ALA A 91 -2.99 -11.93 0.74
N PRO A 92 -2.90 -13.00 1.56
CA PRO A 92 -4.03 -13.93 1.75
C PRO A 92 -5.27 -13.22 2.29
N TRP A 93 -5.10 -12.33 3.28
CA TRP A 93 -6.21 -11.60 3.87
C TRP A 93 -6.85 -10.64 2.87
N THR A 94 -6.03 -9.94 2.08
CA THR A 94 -6.52 -9.06 1.02
C THR A 94 -7.27 -9.84 -0.06
N ILE A 95 -6.75 -11.00 -0.48
CA ILE A 95 -7.39 -11.86 -1.48
C ILE A 95 -8.73 -12.39 -0.97
N VAL A 96 -8.78 -12.88 0.27
CA VAL A 96 -10.04 -13.37 0.88
C VAL A 96 -11.05 -12.24 0.99
N LEU A 97 -10.62 -11.06 1.46
CA LEU A 97 -11.50 -9.92 1.63
C LEU A 97 -12.06 -9.42 0.29
N ILE A 98 -11.19 -9.16 -0.69
CA ILE A 98 -11.62 -8.70 -2.01
C ILE A 98 -12.44 -9.77 -2.72
N GLY A 99 -12.02 -11.03 -2.64
CA GLY A 99 -12.72 -12.16 -3.26
C GLY A 99 -14.13 -12.34 -2.70
N THR A 100 -14.29 -12.34 -1.38
CA THR A 100 -15.61 -12.46 -0.73
C THR A 100 -16.48 -11.24 -1.00
N ALA A 101 -15.94 -10.03 -0.88
CA ALA A 101 -16.67 -8.80 -1.20
C ALA A 101 -17.13 -8.77 -2.65
N THR A 102 -16.27 -9.16 -3.60
CA THR A 102 -16.58 -9.22 -5.03
C THR A 102 -17.66 -10.26 -5.31
N LEU A 103 -17.58 -11.45 -4.70
CA LEU A 103 -18.59 -12.49 -4.87
C LEU A 103 -19.97 -12.03 -4.36
N ILE A 104 -20.00 -11.43 -3.17
CA ILE A 104 -21.23 -10.90 -2.57
C ILE A 104 -21.79 -9.77 -3.44
N ALA A 105 -20.96 -8.80 -3.80
CA ALA A 105 -21.36 -7.66 -4.62
C ALA A 105 -21.85 -8.09 -6.01
N ALA A 106 -21.16 -9.03 -6.66
CA ALA A 106 -21.56 -9.57 -7.96
C ALA A 106 -22.90 -10.31 -7.86
N THR A 107 -23.09 -11.13 -6.82
CA THR A 107 -24.31 -11.92 -6.64
C THR A 107 -25.51 -11.03 -6.33
N ILE A 108 -25.39 -10.17 -5.31
CA ILE A 108 -26.45 -9.26 -4.88
C ILE A 108 -26.72 -8.21 -5.96
N GLY A 109 -25.67 -7.60 -6.50
CA GLY A 109 -25.78 -6.59 -7.54
C GLY A 109 -26.45 -7.12 -8.80
N SER A 110 -26.08 -8.33 -9.25
CA SER A 110 -26.71 -8.96 -10.41
C SER A 110 -28.17 -9.33 -10.14
N ALA A 111 -28.49 -9.85 -8.95
CA ALA A 111 -29.87 -10.18 -8.57
C ALA A 111 -30.76 -8.93 -8.51
N LEU A 112 -30.29 -7.85 -7.89
CA LEU A 112 -31.01 -6.59 -7.83
C LEU A 112 -31.13 -5.94 -9.21
N GLY A 113 -30.08 -5.99 -10.03
CA GLY A 113 -30.10 -5.51 -11.41
C GLY A 113 -31.13 -6.26 -12.27
N ALA A 114 -31.14 -7.60 -12.18
CA ALA A 114 -32.12 -8.44 -12.87
C ALA A 114 -33.55 -8.16 -12.40
N LEU A 115 -33.76 -7.97 -11.10
CA LEU A 115 -35.07 -7.62 -10.54
C LEU A 115 -35.56 -6.27 -11.08
N ILE A 116 -34.72 -5.24 -11.14
CA ILE A 116 -35.08 -3.93 -11.69
C ILE A 116 -35.43 -4.02 -13.19
N ALA A 117 -34.70 -4.85 -13.95
CA ALA A 117 -34.91 -5.03 -15.38
C ALA A 117 -36.23 -5.75 -15.72
N TRP A 118 -36.83 -6.48 -14.77
CA TRP A 118 -38.08 -7.21 -15.03
C TRP A 118 -39.25 -6.27 -15.30
N ARG A 119 -40.02 -6.56 -16.36
CA ARG A 119 -41.12 -5.70 -16.84
C ARG A 119 -42.24 -5.41 -15.83
N ARG A 120 -42.41 -6.21 -14.78
CA ARG A 120 -43.43 -6.03 -13.73
C ARG A 120 -42.90 -5.41 -12.43
N SER A 121 -41.61 -5.06 -12.37
CA SER A 121 -41.05 -4.48 -11.15
C SER A 121 -41.63 -3.11 -10.86
N PRO A 122 -41.98 -2.82 -9.59
CA PRO A 122 -42.66 -1.58 -9.21
C PRO A 122 -41.79 -0.36 -9.56
N ALA A 123 -42.43 0.70 -10.07
CA ALA A 123 -41.74 1.90 -10.56
C ALA A 123 -40.87 2.56 -9.49
N LEU A 124 -41.30 2.50 -8.22
CA LEU A 124 -40.55 2.99 -7.07
C LEU A 124 -39.20 2.26 -6.93
N LEU A 125 -39.16 0.93 -7.10
CA LEU A 125 -37.93 0.14 -7.04
C LEU A 125 -36.97 0.52 -8.18
N ARG A 126 -37.50 0.73 -9.38
CA ARG A 126 -36.69 1.10 -10.55
C ARG A 126 -36.05 2.48 -10.44
N LEU A 127 -36.67 3.39 -9.69
CA LEU A 127 -36.17 4.75 -9.46
C LEU A 127 -35.24 4.81 -8.24
N LEU A 128 -35.63 4.22 -7.11
CA LEU A 128 -34.88 4.37 -5.85
C LEU A 128 -33.57 3.58 -5.84
N LEU A 129 -33.53 2.34 -6.33
CA LEU A 129 -32.31 1.52 -6.21
C LEU A 129 -31.09 2.11 -6.93
N PRO A 130 -31.20 2.58 -8.19
CA PRO A 130 -30.06 3.22 -8.86
C PRO A 130 -29.57 4.48 -8.14
N VAL A 131 -30.51 5.26 -7.57
CA VAL A 131 -30.19 6.45 -6.78
C VAL A 131 -29.40 6.06 -5.53
N PHE A 132 -29.85 5.07 -4.76
CA PHE A 132 -29.12 4.56 -3.60
C PHE A 132 -27.73 4.01 -3.97
N MET A 133 -27.60 3.33 -5.10
CA MET A 133 -26.31 2.85 -5.58
C MET A 133 -25.36 3.98 -5.99
N SER A 134 -25.88 5.09 -6.52
CA SER A 134 -25.06 6.26 -6.82
C SER A 134 -24.52 6.94 -5.56
N THR A 135 -25.27 6.91 -4.45
CA THR A 135 -24.80 7.39 -3.14
C THR A 135 -23.65 6.55 -2.60
N ALA A 136 -23.54 5.27 -2.97
CA ALA A 136 -22.39 4.43 -2.61
C ALA A 136 -21.08 4.85 -3.29
N ALA A 137 -21.14 5.71 -4.32
CA ALA A 137 -19.96 6.30 -4.93
C ALA A 137 -19.41 7.51 -4.13
N ILE A 138 -20.12 7.95 -3.08
CA ILE A 138 -19.62 8.99 -2.17
C ILE A 138 -18.40 8.44 -1.44
N PRO A 139 -17.23 9.08 -1.56
CA PRO A 139 -16.02 8.64 -0.87
C PRO A 139 -16.24 8.52 0.63
N TYR A 140 -15.81 7.40 1.22
CA TYR A 140 -16.02 7.12 2.64
C TYR A 140 -15.46 8.22 3.56
N PHE A 141 -14.36 8.87 3.17
CA PHE A 141 -13.72 9.94 3.93
C PHE A 141 -14.54 11.24 3.99
N LEU A 142 -15.58 11.38 3.16
CA LEU A 142 -16.54 12.49 3.25
C LEU A 142 -17.67 12.21 4.24
N LEU A 143 -17.82 10.97 4.68
CA LEU A 143 -18.88 10.52 5.58
C LEU A 143 -18.40 10.44 7.05
N GLY A 144 -17.13 10.76 7.33
CA GLY A 144 -16.51 10.76 8.65
C GLY A 144 -14.99 10.74 8.56
#